data_AF-B4H6I7-F1
#
_entry.id   AF-B4H6I7-F1
#
_cell.length_a   1.000
_cell.length_b   1.000
_cell.length_c   1.000
_cell.angle_alpha   90.00
_cell.angle_beta   90.00
_cell.angle_gamma   90.00
#
_symmetry.space_group_name_H-M   'P 1'
#
loop_
_entity.id
_entity.type
_entity.pdbx_description
1 polymer ?
#
loop_
_entity_poly.entity_id
_entity_poly.type
_entity_poly.pdbx_seq_one_letter_code
_entity_poly.pdbx_strand_id
1 'polypeptide(L)'
;MNEGSQYSIHTVCRTCLSTLHDTMAYDLFLIPGLAKKLCVCTSLSVEQQDGFPKNLCFNCYAKLNELHDFQKLCVDSVQKFQDLVSSNAFTCQTNFDVLDPSAAVADLPPGRRGPRQL
;
A
#
# COMPACT_ATOMS: atom_id res chain seq x y z
N MET A 1 -32.07 -27.90 -11.40
CA MET A 1 -31.67 -28.00 -9.98
C MET A 1 -30.45 -27.12 -9.82
N ASN A 2 -30.57 -25.97 -9.16
CA ASN A 2 -29.43 -25.09 -8.94
C ASN A 2 -28.75 -25.55 -7.65
N GLU A 3 -27.82 -26.48 -7.77
CA GLU A 3 -27.01 -26.94 -6.64
C GLU A 3 -26.10 -25.78 -6.23
N GLY A 4 -26.57 -25.02 -5.23
CA GLY A 4 -25.81 -23.97 -4.58
C GLY A 4 -24.57 -24.59 -3.95
N SER A 5 -23.49 -24.65 -4.72
CA SER A 5 -22.19 -25.11 -4.25
C SER A 5 -21.79 -24.23 -3.07
N GLN A 6 -21.63 -24.84 -1.91
CA GLN A 6 -21.20 -24.17 -0.69
C GLN A 6 -19.72 -23.82 -0.83
N TYR A 7 -19.41 -22.60 -1.27
CA TYR A 7 -18.05 -22.11 -1.34
C TYR A 7 -17.62 -21.53 0.02
N SER A 8 -16.52 -22.02 0.56
CA SER A 8 -15.86 -21.38 1.70
C SER A 8 -15.12 -20.14 1.20
N ILE A 9 -15.23 -19.01 1.89
CA ILE A 9 -14.47 -17.80 1.56
C ILE A 9 -12.95 -18.03 1.57
N HIS A 10 -12.48 -19.13 2.16
CA HIS A 10 -11.07 -19.51 2.19
C HIS A 10 -10.58 -20.19 0.92
N THR A 11 -11.45 -20.53 -0.03
CA THR A 11 -11.11 -21.13 -1.33
C THR A 11 -10.96 -20.09 -2.45
N VAL A 12 -10.95 -18.79 -2.12
CA VAL A 12 -10.74 -17.71 -3.09
C VAL A 12 -9.57 -16.81 -2.66
N CYS A 13 -8.94 -16.17 -3.64
CA CYS A 13 -7.83 -15.25 -3.41
C CYS A 13 -8.30 -13.95 -2.75
N ARG A 14 -7.60 -13.46 -1.73
CA ARG A 14 -7.89 -12.19 -1.04
C ARG A 14 -7.89 -10.98 -1.98
N THR A 15 -7.03 -10.97 -2.99
CA THR A 15 -6.84 -9.81 -3.87
C THR A 15 -7.71 -9.88 -5.12
N CYS A 16 -7.67 -10.98 -5.86
CA CYS A 16 -8.36 -11.09 -7.15
C CYS A 16 -9.66 -11.90 -7.10
N LEU A 17 -10.00 -12.49 -5.94
CA LEU A 17 -11.20 -13.32 -5.73
C LEU A 17 -11.30 -14.56 -6.64
N SER A 18 -10.27 -14.89 -7.40
CA SER A 18 -10.20 -16.13 -8.19
C SER A 18 -10.12 -17.34 -7.26
N THR A 19 -10.75 -18.45 -7.67
CA THR A 19 -10.71 -19.71 -6.94
C THR A 19 -9.28 -20.24 -6.83
N LEU A 20 -8.95 -20.72 -5.63
CA LEU A 20 -7.69 -21.38 -5.33
C LEU A 20 -7.87 -22.87 -5.61
N HIS A 21 -7.07 -23.40 -6.52
CA HIS A 21 -6.96 -24.84 -6.72
C HIS A 21 -5.92 -25.40 -5.72
N ASP A 22 -6.09 -26.67 -5.32
CA ASP A 22 -5.46 -27.34 -4.16
C ASP A 22 -3.93 -27.21 -4.02
N THR A 23 -3.23 -26.74 -5.05
CA THR A 23 -1.77 -26.79 -5.06
C THR A 23 -1.08 -25.51 -4.61
N MET A 24 -1.62 -24.29 -4.78
CA MET A 24 -0.80 -23.07 -4.58
C MET A 24 -1.55 -21.88 -3.96
N ALA A 25 -1.82 -21.97 -2.66
CA ALA A 25 -2.35 -20.88 -1.84
C ALA A 25 -1.32 -20.39 -0.81
N TYR A 26 -1.22 -19.07 -0.65
CA TYR A 26 -0.29 -18.42 0.26
C TYR A 26 -1.08 -17.73 1.39
N ASP A 27 -1.09 -18.32 2.58
CA ASP A 27 -1.79 -17.75 3.72
C ASP A 27 -1.05 -16.52 4.26
N LEU A 28 -1.75 -15.38 4.34
CA LEU A 28 -1.26 -14.08 4.77
C LEU A 28 -0.73 -14.06 6.21
N PHE A 29 -1.26 -14.94 7.06
CA PHE A 29 -1.00 -14.98 8.51
C PHE A 29 -0.09 -16.14 8.91
N LEU A 30 0.07 -17.17 8.06
CA LEU A 30 1.06 -18.23 8.28
C LEU A 30 2.44 -17.86 7.72
N ILE A 31 2.50 -17.12 6.61
CA ILE A 31 3.77 -16.70 6.01
C ILE A 31 4.28 -15.43 6.71
N PRO A 32 5.46 -15.45 7.35
CA PRO A 32 5.98 -14.31 8.09
C PRO A 32 6.08 -13.04 7.25
N GLY A 33 5.49 -11.95 7.75
CA GLY A 33 5.55 -10.64 7.13
C GLY A 33 4.72 -10.48 5.85
N LEU A 34 3.98 -11.49 5.40
CA LEU A 34 3.20 -11.39 4.17
C LEU A 34 2.02 -10.43 4.30
N ALA A 35 1.25 -10.51 5.40
CA ALA A 35 0.21 -9.51 5.69
C ALA A 35 0.79 -8.09 5.75
N LYS A 36 1.91 -7.89 6.45
CA LYS A 36 2.58 -6.58 6.53
C LYS A 36 3.00 -6.07 5.15
N LYS A 37 3.55 -6.95 4.30
CA LYS A 37 3.93 -6.63 2.92
C LYS A 37 2.73 -6.11 2.12
N LEU A 38 1.59 -6.79 2.22
CA LEU A 38 0.35 -6.36 1.58
C LEU A 38 -0.08 -4.97 2.06
N CYS A 39 -0.08 -4.73 3.38
CA CYS A 39 -0.44 -3.43 3.93
C CYS A 39 0.47 -2.30 3.47
N VAL A 40 1.79 -2.51 3.53
CA VAL A 40 2.79 -1.50 3.14
C VAL A 40 2.70 -1.15 1.66
N CYS A 41 2.44 -2.14 0.80
CA CYS A 41 2.42 -1.92 -0.65
C CYS A 41 1.10 -1.35 -1.18
N THR A 42 -0.01 -1.51 -0.46
CA THR A 42 -1.36 -1.17 -0.97
C THR A 42 -2.13 -0.18 -0.10
N SER A 43 -1.59 0.17 1.08
CA SER A 43 -2.28 0.95 2.11
C SER A 43 -3.58 0.32 2.63
N LEU A 44 -3.85 -0.95 2.30
CA LEU A 44 -4.99 -1.69 2.84
C LEU A 44 -4.66 -2.20 4.25
N SER A 45 -5.61 -2.09 5.17
CA SER A 45 -5.51 -2.80 6.45
C SER A 45 -5.89 -4.26 6.27
N VAL A 46 -5.14 -5.16 6.90
CA VAL A 46 -5.33 -6.61 6.84
C VAL A 46 -5.28 -7.14 8.26
N GLU A 47 -6.37 -7.74 8.71
CA GLU A 47 -6.50 -8.30 10.07
C GLU A 47 -6.99 -9.74 9.99
N GLN A 48 -6.57 -10.60 10.91
CA GLN A 48 -6.92 -12.03 10.86
C GLN A 48 -8.43 -12.31 10.98
N GLN A 49 -9.18 -11.35 11.52
CA GLN A 49 -10.59 -11.44 11.87
C GLN A 49 -11.46 -10.46 11.04
N ASP A 50 -10.93 -9.96 9.93
CA ASP A 50 -11.63 -8.98 9.07
C ASP A 50 -12.77 -9.58 8.21
N GLY A 51 -12.96 -10.90 8.24
CA GLY A 51 -14.02 -11.61 7.52
C GLY A 51 -13.73 -11.85 6.04
N PHE A 52 -12.53 -11.56 5.56
CA PHE A 52 -12.14 -11.74 4.17
C PHE A 52 -11.23 -12.98 3.98
N PRO A 53 -10.97 -13.40 2.72
CA PRO A 53 -10.09 -14.53 2.45
C PRO A 53 -8.69 -14.33 3.04
N LYS A 54 -8.09 -15.42 3.52
CA LYS A 54 -6.76 -15.41 4.16
C LYS A 54 -5.63 -15.74 3.20
N ASN A 55 -5.96 -16.19 1.99
CA ASN A 55 -5.02 -16.76 1.04
C ASN A 55 -4.84 -15.85 -0.18
N LEU A 56 -3.62 -15.77 -0.69
CA LEU A 56 -3.32 -15.25 -2.03
C LEU A 56 -3.13 -16.41 -3.01
N CYS A 57 -3.58 -16.23 -4.24
CA CYS A 57 -3.14 -17.09 -5.34
C CYS A 57 -1.69 -16.76 -5.72
N PHE A 58 -1.03 -17.69 -6.43
CA PHE A 58 0.35 -17.51 -6.92
C PHE A 58 0.57 -16.17 -7.64
N ASN A 59 -0.33 -15.80 -8.56
CA ASN A 59 -0.17 -14.57 -9.34
C ASN A 59 -0.22 -13.30 -8.48
N CYS A 60 -1.12 -13.24 -7.49
CA CYS A 60 -1.20 -12.10 -6.58
C CYS A 60 -0.01 -12.07 -5.62
N TYR A 61 0.43 -13.23 -5.16
CA TYR A 61 1.64 -13.35 -4.32
C TYR A 61 2.89 -12.86 -5.08
N ALA A 62 3.09 -13.30 -6.33
CA ALA A 62 4.21 -12.87 -7.17
C ALA A 62 4.19 -11.35 -7.42
N LYS A 63 3.04 -10.80 -7.85
CA LYS A 63 2.88 -9.36 -8.05
C LYS A 63 3.13 -8.55 -6.78
N LEU A 64 2.71 -9.06 -5.62
CA LEU A 64 2.96 -8.40 -4.34
C LEU A 64 4.46 -8.37 -4.00
N ASN A 65 5.21 -9.41 -4.34
CA ASN A 65 6.67 -9.40 -4.16
C ASN A 65 7.35 -8.38 -5.08
N GLU A 66 7.00 -8.36 -6.35
CA GLU A 66 7.50 -7.37 -7.32
C GLU A 66 7.21 -5.95 -6.86
N LEU A 67 5.97 -5.69 -6.41
CA LEU A 67 5.55 -4.40 -5.90
C LEU A 67 6.33 -4.00 -4.64
N HIS A 68 6.60 -4.94 -3.74
CA HIS A 68 7.37 -4.67 -2.53
C HIS A 68 8.84 -4.38 -2.82
N ASP A 69 9.45 -5.07 -3.78
CA ASP A 69 10.83 -4.76 -4.19
C ASP A 69 10.90 -3.39 -4.88
N PHE A 70 9.90 -3.03 -5.68
CA PHE A 70 9.76 -1.67 -6.20
C PHE A 70 9.58 -0.63 -5.09
N GLN A 71 8.75 -0.92 -4.09
CA GLN A 71 8.55 -0.05 -2.93
C GLN A 71 9.88 0.23 -2.19
N LYS A 72 10.73 -0.79 -2.02
CA LYS A 72 12.07 -0.60 -1.44
C LYS A 72 12.93 0.32 -2.30
N LEU A 73 12.91 0.14 -3.62
CA LEU A 73 13.63 1.03 -4.53
C LEU A 73 13.18 2.49 -4.37
N CYS A 74 11.88 2.74 -4.20
CA CYS A 74 11.38 4.08 -3.92
C CYS A 74 11.92 4.64 -2.59
N VAL A 75 11.86 3.85 -1.51
CA VAL A 75 12.38 4.26 -0.18
C VAL A 75 13.88 4.54 -0.24
N ASP A 76 14.65 3.63 -0.84
CA ASP A 76 16.10 3.78 -1.00
C ASP A 76 16.44 4.99 -1.86
N SER A 77 15.66 5.26 -2.92
CA SER A 77 15.85 6.43 -3.77
C SER A 77 15.66 7.73 -3.01
N VAL A 78 14.66 7.80 -2.12
CA VAL A 78 14.43 8.97 -1.27
C VAL A 78 15.61 9.21 -0.34
N GLN A 79 16.12 8.15 0.31
CA GLN A 79 17.29 8.27 1.18
C GLN A 79 18.54 8.70 0.41
N LYS A 80 18.84 8.03 -0.72
CA LYS A 80 19.97 8.38 -1.59
C LYS A 80 19.91 9.82 -2.06
N PHE A 81 18.71 10.32 -2.39
CA PHE A 81 18.53 11.70 -2.80
C PHE A 81 18.84 12.67 -1.65
N GLN A 82 18.37 12.39 -0.43
CA GLN A 82 18.68 13.20 0.75
C GLN A 82 20.20 13.24 1.04
N ASP A 83 20.89 12.12 0.89
CA ASP A 83 22.35 12.04 1.08
C ASP A 83 23.10 12.88 0.03
N LEU A 84 22.68 12.83 -1.23
CA LEU A 84 23.27 13.63 -2.32
C LEU A 84 23.04 15.14 -2.13
N VAL A 85 21.85 15.54 -1.69
CA VAL A 85 21.54 16.94 -1.34
C VAL A 85 22.41 17.41 -0.17
N SER A 86 22.53 16.59 0.87
CA SER A 86 23.35 16.90 2.05
C SER A 86 24.85 16.98 1.74
N SER A 87 25.30 16.31 0.68
CA SER A 87 26.69 16.29 0.23
C SER A 87 27.02 17.39 -0.79
N ASN A 88 26.09 18.29 -1.10
CA ASN A 88 26.22 19.30 -2.18
C ASN A 88 26.60 18.69 -3.56
N ALA A 89 26.34 17.40 -3.77
CA ALA A 89 26.62 16.70 -5.03
C ALA A 89 25.74 17.20 -6.19
N PHE A 90 24.63 17.87 -5.87
CA PHE A 90 23.81 18.66 -6.78
C PHE A 90 24.05 20.16 -6.57
N THR A 91 25.20 20.68 -7.00
CA THR A 91 25.33 22.12 -7.25
C THR A 91 24.85 22.39 -8.68
N CYS A 92 23.53 22.46 -8.86
CA CYS A 92 22.97 23.04 -10.07
C CYS A 92 23.24 24.55 -10.04
N GLN A 93 24.13 25.01 -10.91
CA GLN A 93 24.07 26.40 -11.36
C GLN A 93 22.70 26.61 -12.01
N THR A 94 21.98 27.65 -11.59
CA THR A 94 20.72 28.22 -12.13
C THR A 94 19.40 27.87 -11.40
N ASN A 95 19.00 28.80 -10.51
CA ASN A 95 17.69 29.46 -10.34
C ASN A 95 16.36 28.84 -10.83
N PHE A 96 16.03 27.57 -10.59
CA PHE A 96 14.61 27.16 -10.67
C PHE A 96 14.30 26.01 -9.71
N ASP A 97 13.25 26.17 -8.91
CA ASP A 97 12.69 25.21 -7.94
C ASP A 97 13.53 24.83 -6.71
N VAL A 98 13.88 25.85 -5.90
CA VAL A 98 14.08 25.61 -4.46
C VAL A 98 12.69 25.47 -3.82
N LEU A 99 12.29 24.25 -3.47
CA LEU A 99 11.20 24.02 -2.53
C LEU A 99 11.65 24.54 -1.16
N ASP A 100 11.20 25.75 -0.80
CA ASP A 100 11.41 26.35 0.51
C ASP A 100 10.65 25.57 1.60
N PRO A 101 11.33 24.86 2.52
CA PRO A 101 10.68 24.15 3.62
C PRO A 101 10.00 25.10 4.64
N SER A 102 10.29 26.40 4.59
CA SER A 102 9.65 27.43 5.43
C SER A 102 8.26 27.83 4.94
N ALA A 103 7.81 27.36 3.77
CA ALA A 103 6.41 27.49 3.35
C ALA A 103 5.50 26.48 4.09
N ALA A 104 5.66 26.40 5.41
CA ALA A 104 4.75 25.73 6.29
C ALA A 104 3.42 26.52 6.30
N VAL A 105 2.39 25.93 5.68
CA VAL A 105 0.97 25.99 6.09
C VAL A 105 0.51 27.30 6.75
N ALA A 106 0.32 28.33 5.94
CA ALA A 106 -0.45 29.51 6.35
C ALA A 106 -1.55 29.83 5.34
N ASP A 107 -2.45 28.88 5.06
CA ASP A 107 -3.77 29.22 4.50
C ASP A 107 -4.80 28.09 4.66
N LEU A 108 -5.14 27.76 5.91
CA LEU A 108 -6.41 27.08 6.17
C LEU A 108 -7.48 28.17 6.42
N PRO A 109 -8.50 28.34 5.56
CA PRO A 109 -9.54 29.32 5.79
C PRO A 109 -10.38 28.95 7.02
N PRO A 110 -10.87 29.94 7.80
CA PRO A 110 -11.66 29.68 8.99
C PRO A 110 -12.96 28.97 8.62
N GLY A 111 -13.28 27.93 9.40
CA GLY A 111 -14.46 27.09 9.23
C GLY A 111 -15.74 27.90 9.02
N ARG A 112 -16.54 27.48 8.02
CA ARG A 112 -17.88 27.98 7.81
C ARG A 112 -18.73 27.63 9.04
N ARG A 113 -19.02 28.62 9.88
CA ARG A 113 -20.18 28.57 10.77
C ARG A 113 -21.43 28.53 9.89
N GLY A 114 -22.11 27.39 9.88
CA GLY A 114 -23.46 27.28 9.30
C GLY A 114 -24.43 28.24 10.02
N PRO A 115 -25.47 28.73 9.33
CA PRO A 115 -26.38 29.72 9.91
C PRO A 115 -27.21 29.08 11.03
N ARG A 116 -27.37 29.84 12.13
CA ARG A 116 -28.44 29.62 13.12
C ARG A 116 -29.78 29.59 12.39
N GLN A 117 -30.50 28.48 12.46
CA GLN A 117 -31.93 28.48 12.20
C GLN A 117 -32.66 28.81 13.50
N LEU A 118 -33.57 29.77 13.39
CA LEU A 118 -34.56 30.19 14.36
C LEU A 118 -35.57 29.06 14.63
#